data_AF-A0A3A6D842-F1
#
_entry.id   AF-A0A3A6D842-F1
#
_cell.length_a   1.000
_cell.length_b   1.000
_cell.length_c   1.000
_cell.angle_alpha   90.00
_cell.angle_beta   90.00
_cell.angle_gamma   90.00
#
_symmetry.space_group_name_H-M   'P 1'
#
loop_
_entity.id
_entity.type
_entity.pdbx_description
1 polymer ?
#
loop_
_entity_poly.entity_id
_entity_poly.type
_entity_poly.pdbx_seq_one_letter_code
_entity_poly.pdbx_strand_id
1 'polypeptide(L)'
;MADAPRMDHKQLRRAKKLIRKLCCNYDHGNCLALDDGEPCVCVQGISYSLLCNWFRNAVLPADHELLADVMRERPGKRCAVCGKPVYSSSNRTKYCPACAKQERRKQDAKRKRKQYWNLRK
;
A
#
# COMPACT_ATOMS: atom_id res chain seq x y z
N MET A 1 -2.70 -5.68 26.89
CA MET A 1 -2.31 -5.01 25.63
C MET A 1 -2.29 -6.07 24.55
N ALA A 2 -2.98 -5.88 23.42
CA ALA A 2 -2.91 -6.86 22.34
C ALA A 2 -1.50 -6.87 21.75
N ASP A 3 -0.94 -8.05 21.49
CA ASP A 3 0.39 -8.18 20.89
C ASP A 3 0.45 -7.47 19.53
N ALA A 4 1.52 -6.71 19.30
CA ALA A 4 1.74 -6.04 18.03
C ALA A 4 1.78 -7.06 16.89
N PRO A 5 1.18 -6.78 15.71
CA PRO A 5 1.26 -7.67 14.57
C PRO A 5 2.71 -8.00 14.22
N ARG A 6 2.99 -9.29 13.99
CA ARG A 6 4.34 -9.79 13.71
C ARG A 6 4.45 -10.16 12.23
N MET A 7 5.48 -9.64 11.60
CA MET A 7 5.84 -9.93 10.21
C MET A 7 6.62 -11.24 10.12
N ASP A 8 6.54 -11.91 8.97
CA ASP A 8 7.51 -12.92 8.55
C ASP A 8 8.71 -12.29 7.82
N HIS A 9 9.67 -13.11 7.40
CA HIS A 9 10.87 -12.64 6.70
C HIS A 9 10.59 -12.00 5.33
N LYS A 10 9.58 -12.45 4.59
CA LYS A 10 9.21 -11.86 3.29
C LYS A 10 8.56 -10.49 3.49
N GLN A 11 7.67 -10.39 4.47
CA GLN A 11 6.99 -9.16 4.87
C GLN A 11 8.00 -8.12 5.39
N LEU A 12 8.94 -8.52 6.26
CA LEU A 12 9.99 -7.62 6.75
C LEU A 12 10.89 -7.10 5.61
N ARG A 13 11.27 -7.95 4.65
CA ARG A 13 12.04 -7.50 3.48
C ARG A 13 11.28 -6.46 2.65
N ARG A 14 9.97 -6.64 2.43
CA ARG A 14 9.11 -5.65 1.76
C ARG A 14 9.02 -4.36 2.58
N ALA A 15 8.80 -4.46 3.90
CA ALA A 15 8.75 -3.32 4.80
C ALA A 15 10.05 -2.50 4.77
N LYS A 16 11.21 -3.14 4.83
CA LYS A 16 12.52 -2.46 4.72
C LYS A 16 12.69 -1.75 3.37
N LYS A 17 12.14 -2.28 2.28
CA LYS A 17 12.15 -1.61 0.97
C LYS A 17 11.25 -0.37 0.98
N LEU A 18 10.08 -0.42 1.61
CA LEU A 18 9.19 0.73 1.78
C LEU A 18 9.84 1.81 2.65
N ILE A 19 10.43 1.43 3.79
CA ILE A 19 11.13 2.34 4.70
C ILE A 19 12.20 3.12 3.93
N ARG A 20 13.12 2.42 3.24
CA ARG A 20 14.20 3.05 2.48
C ARG A 20 13.72 3.98 1.37
N LYS A 21 12.57 3.68 0.78
CA LYS A 21 12.06 4.41 -0.40
C LYS A 21 11.15 5.58 -0.02
N LEU A 22 10.41 5.48 1.08
CA LEU A 22 9.26 6.35 1.35
C LEU A 22 9.25 6.97 2.76
N CYS A 23 10.02 6.44 3.71
CA CYS A 23 10.02 6.98 5.07
C CYS A 23 10.90 8.25 5.12
N CYS A 24 10.29 9.41 5.34
CA CYS A 24 11.01 10.69 5.45
C CYS A 24 11.99 10.75 6.63
N ASN A 25 11.78 9.92 7.66
CA ASN A 25 12.64 9.88 8.84
C ASN A 25 13.79 8.88 8.69
N TYR A 26 13.85 8.11 7.61
CA TYR A 26 14.89 7.11 7.41
C TYR A 26 16.12 7.72 6.76
N ASP A 27 17.27 7.55 7.40
CA ASP A 27 18.56 7.97 6.86
C ASP A 27 19.63 6.89 7.10
N HIS A 28 20.17 6.30 6.03
CA HIS A 28 21.27 5.31 6.07
C HIS A 28 21.19 4.16 7.10
N GLY A 29 20.00 3.80 7.58
CA GLY A 29 19.81 2.77 8.63
C GLY A 29 19.26 3.32 9.94
N ASN A 30 19.35 4.63 10.12
CA ASN A 30 18.95 5.38 11.30
C ASN A 30 17.60 6.08 11.10
N CYS A 31 17.03 6.56 12.19
CA CYS A 31 15.77 7.28 12.26
C CYS A 31 16.00 8.68 12.80
N LEU A 32 15.96 9.68 11.94
CA LEU A 32 16.18 11.09 12.27
C LEU A 32 15.20 11.61 13.34
N ALA A 33 13.97 11.09 13.35
CA ALA A 33 12.96 11.48 14.34
C ALA A 33 13.20 10.93 15.76
N LEU A 34 14.12 9.98 15.91
CA LEU A 34 14.53 9.40 17.19
C LEU A 34 15.96 9.78 17.58
N ASP A 35 16.66 10.49 16.69
CA ASP A 35 18.01 10.97 16.92
C ASP A 35 17.94 12.16 17.91
N ASP A 36 18.59 12.03 19.07
CA ASP A 36 18.68 13.03 20.12
C ASP A 36 20.09 13.67 20.21
N GLY A 37 20.83 13.61 19.10
CA GLY A 37 22.23 14.02 19.02
C GLY A 37 23.16 12.83 18.77
N GLU A 38 22.66 11.61 18.89
CA GLU A 38 23.34 10.36 18.53
C GLU A 38 22.48 9.53 17.55
N PRO A 39 23.09 8.92 16.51
CA PRO A 39 22.35 8.17 15.52
C PRO A 39 21.52 7.02 16.12
N CYS A 40 20.20 7.12 16.02
CA CYS A 40 19.29 6.09 16.50
C CYS A 40 18.90 5.13 15.37
N VAL A 41 19.10 3.82 15.53
CA VAL A 41 18.73 2.82 14.50
C VAL A 41 17.22 2.84 14.22
N CYS A 42 16.84 2.68 12.96
CA CYS A 42 15.43 2.55 12.57
C CYS A 42 14.79 1.31 13.21
N VAL A 43 14.00 1.54 14.28
CA VAL A 43 13.34 0.48 15.08
C VAL A 43 12.52 -0.49 14.24
N GLN A 44 11.79 0.01 13.23
CA GLN A 44 11.00 -0.85 12.36
C GLN A 44 11.86 -1.64 11.36
N GLY A 45 13.03 -1.14 10.99
CA GLY A 45 13.95 -1.78 10.04
C GLY A 45 14.68 -3.00 10.63
N ILE A 46 14.70 -3.14 11.96
CA ILE A 46 15.33 -4.24 12.70
C ILE A 46 14.32 -5.16 13.40
N SER A 47 13.06 -4.74 13.54
CA SER A 47 12.02 -5.50 14.25
C SER A 47 11.10 -6.26 13.30
N TYR A 48 10.78 -7.51 13.64
CA TYR A 48 9.68 -8.26 13.02
C TYR A 48 8.31 -7.81 13.53
N SER A 49 8.23 -7.25 14.73
CA SER A 49 6.99 -6.67 15.25
C SER A 49 6.75 -5.30 14.60
N LEU A 50 5.49 -5.00 14.28
CA LEU A 50 5.07 -3.68 13.82
C LEU A 50 4.99 -2.71 15.00
N LEU A 51 6.12 -2.07 15.32
CA LEU A 51 6.27 -1.21 16.50
C LEU A 51 6.20 0.29 16.16
N CYS A 52 6.55 0.67 14.93
CA CYS A 52 6.63 2.07 14.54
C CYS A 52 5.26 2.57 14.05
N ASN A 53 4.61 3.44 14.83
CA ASN A 53 3.34 4.06 14.47
C ASN A 53 3.45 4.91 13.19
N TRP A 54 4.57 5.59 12.98
CA TRP A 54 4.80 6.33 11.74
C TRP A 54 4.82 5.40 10.53
N PHE A 55 5.60 4.31 10.59
CA PHE A 55 5.63 3.32 9.52
C PHE A 55 4.23 2.73 9.28
N ARG A 56 3.51 2.35 10.34
CA ARG A 56 2.16 1.78 10.25
C ARG A 56 1.18 2.69 9.50
N ASN A 57 1.20 3.99 9.79
CA ASN A 57 0.15 4.91 9.33
C ASN A 57 0.54 5.70 8.07
N ALA A 58 1.82 6.01 7.87
CA ALA A 58 2.28 6.87 6.78
C ALA A 58 2.98 6.11 5.65
N VAL A 59 3.67 5.00 5.97
CA VAL A 59 4.55 4.31 5.00
C VAL A 59 3.94 3.00 4.51
N LEU A 60 3.51 2.14 5.43
CA LEU A 60 2.93 0.82 5.15
C LEU A 60 1.70 0.89 4.22
N PRO A 61 0.78 1.89 4.31
CA PRO A 61 -0.38 1.96 3.42
C PRO A 61 -0.04 2.15 1.93
N ALA A 62 1.19 2.54 1.59
CA ALA A 62 1.64 2.57 0.20
C ALA A 62 1.69 1.16 -0.44
N ASP A 63 1.74 0.10 0.38
CA ASP A 63 1.63 -1.30 -0.02
C ASP A 63 0.40 -1.95 0.67
N HIS A 64 -0.78 -1.71 0.07
CA HIS A 64 -2.06 -2.25 0.52
C HIS A 64 -2.09 -3.77 0.75
N GLU A 65 -1.37 -4.54 -0.06
CA GLU A 65 -1.29 -6.00 0.09
C GLU A 65 -0.49 -6.36 1.35
N LEU A 66 0.68 -5.74 1.53
CA LEU A 66 1.49 -5.95 2.73
C LEU A 66 0.76 -5.51 4.00
N LEU A 67 0.07 -4.37 3.97
CA LEU A 67 -0.73 -3.88 5.09
C LEU A 67 -1.76 -4.94 5.51
N ALA A 68 -2.55 -5.44 4.55
CA ALA A 68 -3.57 -6.42 4.86
C ALA A 68 -3.00 -7.74 5.36
N ASP A 69 -1.91 -8.22 4.74
CA ASP A 69 -1.22 -9.44 5.16
C ASP A 69 -0.68 -9.32 6.60
N VAL A 70 -0.06 -8.19 6.95
CA VAL A 70 0.51 -7.96 8.29
C VAL A 70 -0.58 -7.71 9.33
N MET A 71 -1.63 -6.95 8.99
CA MET A 71 -2.77 -6.71 9.88
C MET A 71 -3.68 -7.95 10.03
N ARG A 72 -3.46 -9.00 9.22
CA ARG A 72 -4.37 -10.15 9.06
C ARG A 72 -5.79 -9.72 8.71
N GLU A 73 -5.92 -8.57 8.06
CA GLU A 73 -7.20 -8.06 7.59
C GLU A 73 -7.59 -8.85 6.35
N ARG A 74 -8.65 -9.66 6.47
CA ARG A 74 -9.21 -10.32 5.30
C ARG A 74 -9.74 -9.24 4.35
N PRO A 75 -9.47 -9.35 3.05
CA PRO A 75 -10.03 -8.43 2.07
C PRO A 75 -11.54 -8.56 2.11
N GLY A 76 -12.23 -7.50 2.55
CA GLY A 76 -13.69 -7.48 2.63
C GLY A 76 -14.39 -7.56 1.27
N LYS A 77 -13.64 -7.44 0.16
CA LYS A 77 -14.17 -7.35 -1.21
C LYS A 77 -13.32 -8.13 -2.21
N ARG A 78 -13.98 -8.61 -3.26
CA ARG A 78 -13.37 -9.24 -4.43
C ARG A 78 -13.57 -8.36 -5.66
N CYS A 79 -12.62 -8.44 -6.58
CA CYS A 79 -12.69 -7.73 -7.85
C CYS A 79 -13.86 -8.25 -8.67
N ALA A 80 -14.74 -7.34 -9.12
CA ALA A 80 -15.90 -7.71 -9.92
C ALA A 80 -15.58 -8.29 -11.32
N VAL A 81 -14.32 -8.22 -11.77
CA VAL A 81 -13.87 -8.75 -13.08
C VAL A 81 -13.17 -10.09 -12.93
N CYS A 82 -12.15 -10.18 -12.07
CA CYS A 82 -11.31 -11.38 -11.96
C CYS A 82 -11.46 -12.14 -10.64
N GLY A 83 -12.31 -11.69 -9.70
CA GLY A 83 -12.53 -12.36 -8.41
C GLY A 83 -11.37 -12.28 -7.41
N LYS A 84 -10.20 -11.75 -7.83
CA LYS A 84 -9.04 -11.52 -6.96
C LYS A 84 -9.39 -10.58 -5.81
N PRO A 85 -8.79 -10.74 -4.63
CA PRO A 85 -9.04 -9.84 -3.53
C PRO A 85 -8.71 -8.39 -3.85
N VAL A 86 -9.49 -7.47 -3.28
CA VAL A 86 -9.27 -6.02 -3.42
C VAL A 86 -8.98 -5.46 -2.04
N TYR A 87 -7.74 -5.01 -1.83
CA TYR A 87 -7.34 -4.30 -0.62
C TYR A 87 -7.38 -2.81 -0.92
N SER A 88 -8.42 -2.13 -0.44
CA SER A 88 -8.57 -0.69 -0.62
C SER A 88 -9.18 -0.09 0.62
N SER A 89 -8.66 1.07 1.04
CA SER A 89 -9.25 1.89 2.09
C SER A 89 -10.60 2.48 1.68
N SER A 90 -10.89 2.56 0.36
CA SER A 90 -12.14 3.11 -0.14
C SER A 90 -13.19 2.04 -0.36
N ASN A 91 -14.34 2.22 0.28
CA ASN A 91 -15.51 1.37 0.09
C ASN A 91 -16.06 1.36 -1.35
N ARG A 92 -15.72 2.36 -2.17
CA ARG A 92 -16.17 2.47 -3.57
C ARG A 92 -15.36 1.63 -4.55
N THR A 93 -14.24 1.04 -4.12
CA THR A 93 -13.35 0.29 -5.03
C THR A 93 -13.96 -1.04 -5.44
N LYS A 94 -14.19 -1.22 -6.74
CA LYS A 94 -14.82 -2.43 -7.33
C LYS A 94 -13.83 -3.39 -8.01
N TYR A 95 -12.65 -2.89 -8.39
CA TYR A 95 -11.70 -3.61 -9.23
C TYR A 95 -10.31 -3.67 -8.59
N CYS A 96 -9.57 -4.75 -8.82
CA CYS A 96 -8.13 -4.77 -8.52
C CYS A 96 -7.39 -3.78 -9.45
N PRO A 97 -6.16 -3.35 -9.11
CA PRO A 97 -5.44 -2.33 -9.89
C PRO A 97 -5.32 -2.64 -11.39
N ALA A 98 -5.09 -3.91 -11.74
CA ALA A 98 -4.99 -4.34 -13.13
C ALA A 98 -6.33 -4.20 -13.88
N CYS A 99 -7.42 -4.75 -13.32
CA CYS A 99 -8.74 -4.65 -13.93
C CYS A 99 -9.26 -3.21 -13.94
N ALA A 100 -8.95 -2.40 -12.93
CA ALA A 100 -9.30 -0.97 -12.90
C ALA A 100 -8.68 -0.22 -14.08
N LYS A 101 -7.40 -0.50 -14.39
CA LYS A 101 -6.71 0.09 -15.54
C LYS A 101 -7.34 -0.33 -16.87
N GLN A 102 -7.74 -1.60 -16.99
CA GLN A 102 -8.39 -2.13 -18.18
C GLN A 102 -9.78 -1.51 -18.40
N GLU A 103 -10.62 -1.48 -17.36
CA GLU A 103 -11.97 -0.91 -17.46
C GLU A 103 -11.94 0.58 -17.76
N ARG A 104 -11.01 1.32 -17.16
CA ARG A 104 -10.79 2.74 -17.50
C ARG A 104 -10.48 2.92 -18.99
N ARG A 105 -9.57 2.11 -19.54
CA ARG A 105 -9.24 2.16 -20.99
C ARG A 105 -10.46 1.87 -21.87
N LYS A 106 -11.29 0.89 -21.50
CA LYS A 106 -12.54 0.57 -22.24
C LYS A 106 -13.52 1.74 -22.22
N GLN A 107 -13.71 2.36 -21.06
CA GLN A 107 -14.60 3.52 -20.90
C GLN A 107 -14.08 4.74 -21.68
N ASP A 108 -12.78 5.01 -21.64
CA ASP A 108 -12.16 6.09 -22.40
C ASP A 108 -12.29 5.86 -23.92
N ALA A 109 -12.11 4.63 -24.40
CA ALA A 109 -12.34 4.29 -25.80
C ALA A 109 -13.81 4.50 -26.20
N LYS A 110 -14.77 4.09 -25.35
CA LYS A 110 -16.20 4.33 -25.58
C LYS A 110 -16.51 5.83 -25.63
N ARG A 111 -15.93 6.63 -24.72
CA ARG A 111 -16.08 8.09 -24.68
C ARG A 111 -15.55 8.75 -25.95
N LYS A 112 -14.33 8.40 -26.39
CA LYS A 112 -13.74 8.91 -27.63
C LYS A 112 -14.57 8.55 -28.86
N ARG A 113 -15.06 7.30 -28.96
CA ARG A 113 -15.96 6.89 -30.04
C ARG A 113 -17.24 7.72 -30.08
N LYS A 114 -17.88 7.95 -28.93
CA LYS A 114 -19.07 8.81 -28.83
C LYS A 114 -18.78 10.25 -29.25
N GLN A 115 -17.64 10.81 -28.82
CA GLN A 115 -17.22 12.15 -29.19
C GLN A 115 -17.03 12.28 -30.70
N TYR A 116 -16.36 11.31 -31.34
CA TYR A 116 -16.20 11.28 -32.80
C TYR A 116 -17.54 11.25 -33.55
N TRP A 117 -18.48 10.41 -33.11
CA TRP A 117 -19.82 10.36 -33.70
C TRP A 117 -20.61 11.65 -33.51
N ASN A 118 -20.48 12.32 -32.36
CA ASN A 118 -21.13 13.59 -32.11
C ASN A 118 -20.56 14.73 -32.96
N LEU A 119 -19.25 14.71 -33.27
CA LEU A 119 -18.60 15.70 -34.13
C LEU A 119 -18.92 15.52 -35.63
N ARG A 120 -19.47 14.35 -36.01
CA ARG A 120 -19.92 14.06 -37.38
C ARG A 120 -21.41 14.37 -37.61
N LYS A 121 -22.14 14.76 -36.56
CA LYS A 121 -23.49 15.32 -36.67
C LYS A 121 -23.39 16.83 -36.85
#